data_AF-A0A3D5PQ00-F1
#
_entry.id   AF-A0A3D5PQ00-F1
#
_cell.length_a   1.000
_cell.length_b   1.000
_cell.length_c   1.000
_cell.angle_alpha   90.00
_cell.angle_beta   90.00
_cell.angle_gamma   90.00
#
_symmetry.space_group_name_H-M   'P 1'
#
loop_
_entity.id
_entity.type
_entity.pdbx_description
1 polymer ?
#
loop_
_entity_poly.entity_id
_entity_poly.type
_entity_poly.pdbx_seq_one_letter_code
_entity_poly.pdbx_strand_id
1 'polypeptide(L)'
;SGDLGYKDAQGQIYVAGRSKDLIIRSGHNIDPTMIENAMATHPSVALAAAVGMPDAYAGELPVCFVELLPDADLCVEDLHQYAQSMIDERPAWPKLIQIVDAIPLTSVGKIFKPSLRCEISKQKVLDLLQNELEIADARVEAVAGGPRGMRVTVTISKDHRASLSKLETRLAEFLFEAR
;
A
#
# COMPACT_ATOMS: atom_id res chain seq x y z
N SER A 1 13.17 15.07 -13.66
CA SER A 1 11.89 14.64 -14.22
C SER A 1 11.48 13.39 -13.46
N GLY A 2 10.33 13.41 -12.80
CA GLY A 2 10.09 12.48 -11.70
C GLY A 2 8.69 11.91 -11.69
N ASP A 3 8.01 11.78 -12.83
CA ASP A 3 6.65 11.24 -12.91
C ASP A 3 6.74 9.97 -13.77
N LEU A 4 6.38 8.83 -13.18
CA LEU A 4 6.19 7.57 -13.88
C LEU A 4 4.76 7.57 -14.40
N GLY A 5 4.57 7.20 -15.66
CA GLY A 5 3.25 7.08 -16.25
C GLY A 5 3.19 5.90 -17.19
N TYR A 6 2.01 5.29 -17.29
CA TYR A 6 1.74 4.24 -18.26
C TYR A 6 0.44 4.55 -19.01
N LYS A 7 0.35 4.04 -20.22
CA LYS A 7 -0.85 4.11 -21.05
C LYS A 7 -1.54 2.75 -21.01
N ASP A 8 -2.86 2.73 -20.79
CA ASP A 8 -3.63 1.49 -20.88
C ASP A 8 -3.95 1.11 -22.34
N ALA A 9 -4.67 0.01 -22.53
CA ALA A 9 -5.06 -0.48 -23.85
C ALA A 9 -6.08 0.43 -24.57
N GLN A 10 -6.81 1.26 -23.82
CA GLN A 10 -7.82 2.22 -24.28
C GLN A 10 -7.19 3.58 -24.62
N GLY A 11 -5.91 3.73 -24.34
CA GLY A 11 -5.12 4.91 -24.62
C GLY A 11 -5.19 6.01 -23.57
N GLN A 12 -5.75 5.71 -22.40
CA GLN A 12 -5.78 6.59 -21.24
C GLN A 12 -4.39 6.57 -20.56
N ILE A 13 -3.91 7.75 -20.18
CA ILE A 13 -2.61 7.92 -19.52
C ILE A 13 -2.84 7.95 -18.01
N TYR A 14 -2.17 7.04 -17.30
CA TYR A 14 -2.16 6.93 -15.85
C TYR A 14 -0.80 7.34 -15.32
N VAL A 15 -0.78 7.97 -14.16
CA VAL A 15 0.46 8.29 -13.44
C VAL A 15 0.74 7.13 -12.48
N ALA A 16 1.77 6.33 -12.77
CA ALA A 16 2.27 5.23 -11.92
C ALA A 16 3.26 5.73 -10.84
N GLY A 17 2.94 6.89 -10.25
CA GLY A 17 3.69 7.50 -9.16
C GLY A 17 4.75 8.51 -9.61
N ARG A 18 5.45 9.08 -8.62
CA ARG A 18 6.60 9.97 -8.83
C ARG A 18 7.89 9.30 -8.34
N SER A 19 9.05 9.79 -8.78
CA SER A 19 10.37 9.50 -8.19
C SER A 19 10.50 9.95 -6.74
N LYS A 20 9.45 10.57 -6.20
CA LYS A 20 9.26 11.03 -4.83
C LYS A 20 8.06 10.23 -4.31
N ASP A 21 8.15 9.60 -3.14
CA ASP A 21 7.19 8.64 -2.55
C ASP A 21 5.76 9.17 -2.31
N LEU A 22 5.16 9.97 -3.19
CA LEU A 22 3.80 10.50 -3.06
C LEU A 22 2.75 9.39 -3.15
N ILE A 23 1.67 9.55 -2.39
CA ILE A 23 0.47 8.73 -2.46
C ILE A 23 -0.55 9.48 -3.33
N ILE A 24 -1.02 8.86 -4.41
CA ILE A 24 -1.98 9.47 -5.35
C ILE A 24 -3.36 8.85 -5.14
N ARG A 25 -4.21 9.55 -4.40
CA ARG A 25 -5.57 9.10 -4.07
C ARG A 25 -6.60 9.89 -4.86
N SER A 26 -7.26 9.25 -5.83
CA SER A 26 -8.29 9.86 -6.69
C SER A 26 -7.83 11.16 -7.37
N GLY A 27 -6.55 11.20 -7.80
CA GLY A 27 -5.93 12.38 -8.41
C GLY A 27 -5.41 13.44 -7.42
N HIS A 28 -5.60 13.23 -6.11
CA HIS A 28 -5.07 14.07 -5.05
C HIS A 28 -3.70 13.56 -4.58
N ASN A 29 -2.70 14.44 -4.56
CA ASN A 29 -1.33 14.09 -4.17
C ASN A 29 -1.14 14.30 -2.67
N ILE A 30 -0.86 13.22 -1.96
CA ILE A 30 -0.63 13.20 -0.51
C ILE A 30 0.87 12.97 -0.28
N ASP A 31 1.49 13.83 0.53
CA ASP A 31 2.86 13.60 1.00
C ASP A 31 2.82 12.68 2.23
N PRO A 32 3.36 11.45 2.16
CA PRO A 32 3.36 10.55 3.31
C PRO A 32 4.14 11.11 4.50
N THR A 33 5.10 12.01 4.29
CA THR A 33 5.87 12.64 5.37
C THR A 33 4.96 13.39 6.34
N MET A 34 3.84 13.96 5.84
CA MET A 34 2.83 14.60 6.68
C MET A 34 2.21 13.61 7.68
N ILE A 35 1.84 12.43 7.19
CA ILE A 35 1.26 11.35 8.00
C ILE A 35 2.31 10.85 9.00
N GLU A 36 3.53 10.61 8.54
CA GLU A 36 4.65 10.12 9.35
C GLU A 36 4.96 11.07 10.51
N ASN A 37 5.08 12.37 10.21
CA ASN A 37 5.36 13.38 11.23
C ASN A 37 4.22 13.48 12.24
N ALA A 38 2.96 13.42 11.80
CA ALA A 38 1.81 13.41 12.71
C ALA A 38 1.88 12.21 13.66
N MET A 39 2.07 11.00 13.12
CA MET A 39 2.13 9.79 13.93
C MET A 39 3.35 9.75 14.85
N ALA A 40 4.50 10.28 14.42
CA ALA A 40 5.72 10.36 15.22
C ALA A 40 5.61 11.28 16.44
N THR A 41 4.59 12.15 16.51
CA THR A 41 4.32 12.95 17.71
C THR A 41 3.53 12.20 18.79
N HIS A 42 3.02 11.00 18.50
CA HIS A 42 2.33 10.18 19.49
C HIS A 42 3.34 9.62 20.51
N PRO A 43 3.09 9.75 21.83
CA PRO A 43 4.06 9.38 22.86
C PRO A 43 4.45 7.90 22.87
N SER A 44 3.60 7.02 22.34
CA SER A 44 3.84 5.57 22.27
C SER A 44 4.45 5.10 20.95
N VAL A 45 4.65 5.98 19.97
CA VAL A 45 5.16 5.61 18.63
C VAL A 45 6.67 5.80 18.58
N ALA A 46 7.40 4.75 18.21
CA ALA A 46 8.85 4.79 17.99
C ALA A 46 9.19 5.23 16.57
N LEU A 47 8.54 4.63 15.57
CA LEU A 47 8.69 4.95 14.16
C LEU A 47 7.34 4.87 13.45
N ALA A 48 7.17 5.71 12.43
CA ALA A 48 6.02 5.67 11.54
C ALA A 48 6.47 5.75 10.08
N ALA A 49 5.84 4.96 9.22
CA ALA A 49 6.08 4.96 7.78
C ALA A 49 4.75 4.90 7.02
N ALA A 50 4.48 5.89 6.19
CA ALA A 50 3.27 5.96 5.37
C ALA A 50 3.57 5.62 3.91
N VAL A 51 2.72 4.77 3.34
CA VAL A 51 2.81 4.30 1.96
C VAL A 51 1.42 4.20 1.33
N GLY A 52 1.37 4.16 -0.01
CA GLY A 52 0.15 3.90 -0.76
C GLY A 52 -0.12 2.40 -0.85
N MET A 53 -1.30 1.97 -0.41
CA MET A 53 -1.85 0.67 -0.73
C MET A 53 -2.65 0.77 -2.04
N PRO A 54 -2.47 -0.17 -2.99
CA PRO A 54 -3.22 -0.15 -4.24
C PRO A 54 -4.72 -0.31 -3.99
N ASP A 55 -5.53 0.47 -4.71
CA ASP A 55 -6.99 0.45 -4.63
C ASP A 55 -7.61 0.60 -6.02
N ALA A 56 -8.57 -0.26 -6.33
CA ALA A 56 -9.20 -0.31 -7.65
C ALA A 56 -10.02 0.94 -8.00
N TYR A 57 -10.49 1.69 -7.00
CA TYR A 57 -11.30 2.89 -7.23
C TYR A 57 -10.49 4.17 -7.08
N ALA A 58 -9.70 4.27 -6.01
CA ALA A 58 -8.95 5.47 -5.66
C ALA A 58 -7.53 5.49 -6.24
N GLY A 59 -7.07 4.41 -6.88
CA GLY A 59 -5.68 4.24 -7.29
C GLY A 59 -4.81 3.81 -6.11
N GLU A 60 -4.70 4.69 -5.10
CA GLU A 60 -4.01 4.40 -3.84
C GLU A 60 -4.79 4.90 -2.62
N LEU A 61 -4.66 4.17 -1.52
CA LEU A 61 -5.14 4.56 -0.19
C LEU A 61 -3.96 4.68 0.78
N PRO A 62 -3.91 5.73 1.62
CA PRO A 62 -2.86 5.85 2.63
C PRO A 62 -2.92 4.71 3.64
N VAL A 63 -1.78 4.10 3.90
CA VAL A 63 -1.57 3.14 4.99
C VAL A 63 -0.37 3.60 5.81
N CYS A 64 -0.49 3.51 7.14
CA CYS A 64 0.60 3.85 8.05
C CYS A 64 1.06 2.60 8.81
N PHE A 65 2.32 2.26 8.66
CA PHE A 65 3.01 1.29 9.50
C PHE A 65 3.55 2.02 10.73
N VAL A 66 3.35 1.43 11.90
CA VAL A 66 3.73 2.00 13.19
C VAL A 66 4.54 0.95 13.95
N GLU A 67 5.72 1.34 14.40
CA GLU A 67 6.49 0.61 15.40
C GLU A 67 6.26 1.32 16.73
N LEU A 68 5.84 0.57 17.75
CA LEU A 68 5.59 1.13 19.08
C LEU A 68 6.88 1.18 19.91
N LEU A 69 6.94 2.09 20.88
CA LEU A 69 7.98 2.04 21.90
C LEU A 69 7.85 0.76 22.74
N PRO A 70 8.95 0.28 23.34
CA PRO A 70 8.90 -0.84 24.28
C PRO A 70 7.85 -0.61 25.38
N ASP A 71 7.12 -1.66 25.73
CA ASP A 71 6.09 -1.68 26.77
C ASP A 71 4.87 -0.76 26.52
N ALA A 72 4.76 -0.16 25.33
CA ALA A 72 3.55 0.55 24.94
C ALA A 72 2.42 -0.44 24.63
N ASP A 73 1.29 -0.25 25.31
CA ASP A 73 0.03 -0.93 24.99
C ASP A 73 -0.89 0.11 24.33
N LEU A 74 -1.11 -0.04 23.03
CA LEU A 74 -1.92 0.89 22.23
C LEU A 74 -2.63 0.10 21.14
N CYS A 75 -3.94 0.33 20.98
CA CYS A 75 -4.70 -0.32 19.92
C CYS A 75 -4.70 0.51 18.63
N VAL A 76 -5.11 -0.13 17.55
CA VAL A 76 -5.17 0.47 16.21
C VAL A 76 -6.23 1.58 16.15
N GLU A 77 -7.32 1.45 16.89
CA GLU A 77 -8.41 2.43 16.96
C GLU A 77 -7.93 3.76 17.56
N ASP A 78 -7.13 3.71 18.62
CA ASP A 78 -6.55 4.89 19.26
C ASP A 78 -5.61 5.63 18.29
N LEU A 79 -4.78 4.88 17.55
CA LEU A 79 -3.91 5.44 16.51
C LEU A 79 -4.72 6.11 15.37
N HIS A 80 -5.84 5.51 14.98
CA HIS A 80 -6.72 6.10 13.97
C HIS A 80 -7.34 7.41 14.46
N GLN A 81 -7.84 7.44 15.70
CA GLN A 81 -8.40 8.66 16.28
C GLN A 81 -7.34 9.75 16.40
N TYR A 82 -6.13 9.38 16.83
CA TYR A 82 -5.00 10.29 16.93
C TYR A 82 -4.65 10.88 15.56
N ALA A 83 -4.49 10.05 14.53
CA ALA A 83 -4.21 10.50 13.16
C ALA A 83 -5.25 11.51 12.66
N GLN A 84 -6.55 11.26 12.91
CA GLN A 84 -7.64 12.16 12.51
C GLN A 84 -7.62 13.49 13.26
N SER A 85 -7.13 13.51 14.50
CA SER A 85 -6.99 14.74 15.29
C SER A 85 -5.77 15.58 14.91
N MET A 86 -4.75 14.95 14.31
CA MET A 86 -3.47 15.59 13.97
C MET A 86 -3.35 15.97 12.49
N ILE A 87 -4.11 15.31 11.60
CA ILE A 87 -4.02 15.50 10.15
C ILE A 87 -5.29 16.22 9.68
N ASP A 88 -5.16 17.48 9.26
CA ASP A 88 -6.29 18.26 8.74
C ASP A 88 -6.81 17.73 7.39
N GLU A 89 -5.90 17.17 6.59
CA GLU A 89 -6.19 16.68 5.26
C GLU A 89 -6.89 15.32 5.32
N ARG A 90 -8.23 15.33 5.29
CA ARG A 90 -9.05 14.11 5.34
C ARG A 90 -8.69 13.04 4.29
N PRO A 91 -8.31 13.38 3.04
CA PRO A 91 -7.77 12.39 2.10
C PRO A 91 -6.51 11.66 2.58
N ALA A 92 -5.68 12.28 3.42
CA ALA A 92 -4.43 11.75 3.95
C ALA A 92 -4.61 10.86 5.19
N TRP A 93 -5.82 10.81 5.77
CA TRP A 93 -6.10 9.91 6.89
C TRP A 93 -5.80 8.45 6.51
N PRO A 94 -4.93 7.76 7.27
CA PRO A 94 -4.66 6.34 7.03
C PRO A 94 -5.96 5.54 6.99
N LYS A 95 -6.16 4.79 5.92
CA LYS A 95 -7.26 3.81 5.79
C LYS A 95 -6.99 2.53 6.53
N LEU A 96 -5.71 2.21 6.72
CA LEU A 96 -5.24 1.13 7.55
C LEU A 96 -4.04 1.62 8.35
N ILE A 97 -3.97 1.20 9.61
CA ILE A 97 -2.78 1.33 10.43
C ILE A 97 -2.32 -0.08 10.80
N GLN A 98 -1.04 -0.38 10.58
CA GLN A 98 -0.44 -1.66 10.94
C GLN A 98 0.63 -1.45 11.99
N ILE A 99 0.42 -2.06 13.16
CA ILE A 99 1.46 -2.15 14.18
C ILE A 99 2.39 -3.30 13.77
N VAL A 100 3.68 -3.01 13.68
CA VAL A 100 4.71 -3.98 13.29
C VAL A 100 5.84 -4.02 14.31
N ASP A 101 6.48 -5.18 14.41
CA ASP A 101 7.60 -5.38 15.34
C ASP A 101 8.82 -4.51 14.97
N ALA A 102 9.04 -4.30 13.67
CA ALA A 102 10.13 -3.47 13.17
C ALA A 102 9.82 -2.90 11.79
N ILE A 103 10.04 -1.59 11.62
CA ILE A 103 9.99 -0.96 10.31
C ILE A 103 11.30 -1.25 9.54
N PRO A 104 11.23 -1.74 8.29
CA PRO A 104 12.40 -2.11 7.52
C PRO A 104 13.25 -0.89 7.20
N LEU A 105 14.56 -1.01 7.44
CA LEU A 105 15.54 0.03 7.18
C LEU A 105 16.53 -0.39 6.07
N THR A 106 17.09 0.60 5.39
CA THR A 106 18.25 0.45 4.51
C THR A 106 19.52 0.18 5.32
N SER A 107 20.60 -0.23 4.65
CA SER A 107 21.92 -0.43 5.27
C SER A 107 22.49 0.81 5.97
N VAL A 108 21.98 2.00 5.65
CA VAL A 108 22.36 3.28 6.25
C VAL A 108 21.30 3.81 7.25
N GLY A 109 20.35 2.97 7.68
CA GLY A 109 19.38 3.28 8.73
C GLY A 109 18.17 4.12 8.30
N LYS A 110 17.99 4.39 7.00
CA LYS A 110 16.78 5.09 6.51
C LYS A 110 15.63 4.11 6.27
N ILE A 111 14.39 4.52 6.54
CA ILE A 111 13.18 3.73 6.25
C ILE A 111 13.17 3.26 4.78
N PHE A 112 12.96 1.96 4.58
CA PHE A 112 12.92 1.32 3.27
C PHE A 112 11.47 1.05 2.83
N LYS A 113 10.76 2.13 2.47
CA LYS A 113 9.35 2.11 2.02
C LYS A 113 9.00 1.12 0.89
N PRO A 114 9.89 0.78 -0.07
CA PRO A 114 9.55 -0.20 -1.11
C PRO A 114 9.11 -1.56 -0.56
N SER A 115 9.72 -2.02 0.55
CA SER A 115 9.33 -3.28 1.18
C SER A 115 7.94 -3.22 1.80
N LEU A 116 7.61 -2.13 2.50
CA LEU A 116 6.28 -1.88 3.06
C LEU A 116 5.20 -1.80 1.98
N ARG A 117 5.49 -1.16 0.84
CA ARG A 117 4.59 -1.13 -0.32
C ARG A 117 4.32 -2.52 -0.88
N CYS A 118 5.35 -3.36 -0.97
CA CYS A 118 5.19 -4.74 -1.43
C CYS A 118 4.32 -5.53 -0.45
N GLU A 119 4.58 -5.40 0.85
CA GLU A 119 3.83 -6.13 1.88
C GLU A 119 2.34 -5.77 1.85
N ILE A 120 2.01 -4.47 1.86
CA ILE A 120 0.61 -4.06 1.86
C ILE A 120 -0.12 -4.43 0.57
N SER A 121 0.59 -4.43 -0.56
CA SER A 121 0.03 -4.80 -1.86
C SER A 121 -0.22 -6.30 -1.96
N LYS A 122 0.71 -7.11 -1.45
CA LYS A 122 0.54 -8.55 -1.31
C LYS A 122 -0.68 -8.86 -0.44
N GLN A 123 -0.80 -8.22 0.72
CA GLN A 123 -1.95 -8.40 1.61
C GLN A 123 -3.26 -8.02 0.91
N LYS A 124 -3.32 -6.86 0.24
CA LYS A 124 -4.52 -6.43 -0.49
C LYS A 124 -4.96 -7.44 -1.56
N VAL A 125 -4.00 -8.06 -2.25
CA VAL A 125 -4.29 -9.06 -3.29
C VAL A 125 -4.71 -10.39 -2.68
N LEU A 126 -4.12 -10.80 -1.54
CA LEU A 126 -4.60 -11.96 -0.79
C LEU A 126 -6.04 -11.75 -0.31
N ASP A 127 -6.37 -10.58 0.21
CA ASP A 127 -7.73 -10.24 0.64
C ASP A 127 -8.73 -10.30 -0.53
N LEU A 128 -8.34 -9.79 -1.70
CA LEU A 128 -9.13 -9.89 -2.94
C LEU A 128 -9.37 -11.35 -3.32
N LEU A 129 -8.32 -12.17 -3.31
CA LEU A 129 -8.37 -13.59 -3.68
C LEU A 129 -9.29 -14.37 -2.75
N GLN A 130 -9.17 -14.16 -1.45
CA GLN A 130 -9.94 -14.88 -0.44
C GLN A 130 -11.39 -14.41 -0.39
N ASN A 131 -11.62 -13.09 -0.32
CA ASN A 131 -12.94 -12.55 -0.01
C ASN A 131 -13.83 -12.30 -1.24
N GLU A 132 -13.25 -12.03 -2.42
CA GLU A 132 -14.02 -11.75 -3.64
C GLU A 132 -14.01 -12.90 -4.65
N LEU A 133 -12.96 -13.73 -4.62
CA LEU A 133 -12.74 -14.81 -5.59
C LEU A 133 -12.79 -16.21 -4.99
N GLU A 134 -12.89 -16.32 -3.66
CA GLU A 134 -12.94 -17.60 -2.92
C GLU A 134 -11.74 -18.53 -3.24
N ILE A 135 -10.57 -17.95 -3.47
CA ILE A 135 -9.30 -18.65 -3.74
C ILE A 135 -8.44 -18.59 -2.48
N ALA A 136 -8.46 -19.67 -1.69
CA ALA A 136 -7.77 -19.73 -0.40
C ALA A 136 -6.30 -20.21 -0.49
N ASP A 137 -5.93 -20.91 -1.55
CA ASP A 137 -4.63 -21.59 -1.70
C ASP A 137 -3.64 -20.85 -2.61
N ALA A 138 -3.93 -19.59 -2.93
CA ALA A 138 -3.08 -18.76 -3.77
C ALA A 138 -1.78 -18.35 -3.07
N ARG A 139 -0.71 -18.22 -3.87
CA ARG A 139 0.54 -17.56 -3.47
C ARG A 139 0.66 -16.23 -4.16
N VAL A 140 0.99 -15.20 -3.40
CA VAL A 140 1.16 -13.84 -3.90
C VAL A 140 2.55 -13.35 -3.54
N GLU A 141 3.27 -12.89 -4.55
CA GLU A 141 4.57 -12.24 -4.42
C GLU A 141 4.46 -10.82 -4.96
N ALA A 142 4.94 -9.83 -4.20
CA ALA A 142 5.01 -8.43 -4.63
C ALA A 142 6.47 -7.98 -4.59
N VAL A 143 6.92 -7.38 -5.68
CA VAL A 143 8.30 -6.91 -5.85
C VAL A 143 8.28 -5.49 -6.39
N ALA A 144 9.06 -4.62 -5.75
CA ALA A 144 9.23 -3.24 -6.20
C ALA A 144 9.98 -3.19 -7.54
N GLY A 145 9.56 -2.29 -8.43
CA GLY A 145 10.11 -2.10 -9.76
C GLY A 145 9.16 -2.50 -10.89
N GLY A 146 9.67 -2.53 -12.12
CA GLY A 146 8.87 -2.76 -13.33
C GLY A 146 8.24 -1.48 -13.90
N PRO A 147 7.48 -1.58 -15.01
CA PRO A 147 6.99 -0.41 -15.76
C PRO A 147 5.99 0.45 -14.98
N ARG A 148 5.29 -0.16 -14.01
CA ARG A 148 4.32 0.50 -13.13
C ARG A 148 4.84 0.68 -11.69
N GLY A 149 6.15 0.56 -11.48
CA GLY A 149 6.77 0.74 -10.15
C GLY A 149 6.61 -0.41 -9.17
N MET A 150 5.69 -1.35 -9.43
CA MET A 150 5.57 -2.61 -8.69
C MET A 150 5.05 -3.73 -9.60
N ARG A 151 5.54 -4.95 -9.35
CA ARG A 151 5.05 -6.19 -9.96
C ARG A 151 4.47 -7.11 -8.89
N VAL A 152 3.25 -7.58 -9.10
CA VAL A 152 2.58 -8.60 -8.30
C VAL A 152 2.45 -9.87 -9.14
N THR A 153 2.90 -11.00 -8.60
CA THR A 153 2.74 -12.33 -9.21
C THR A 153 1.79 -13.16 -8.37
N VAL A 154 0.75 -13.69 -9.01
CA VAL A 154 -0.27 -14.52 -8.35
C VAL A 154 -0.22 -15.93 -8.91
N THR A 155 0.08 -16.91 -8.06
CA THR A 155 0.07 -18.33 -8.41
C THR A 155 -1.13 -19.00 -7.76
N ILE A 156 -2.01 -19.61 -8.57
CA ILE A 156 -3.20 -20.34 -8.11
C ILE A 156 -3.13 -21.82 -8.50
N SER A 157 -3.85 -22.69 -7.77
CA SER A 157 -4.00 -24.09 -8.17
C SER A 157 -4.71 -24.22 -9.53
N LYS A 158 -4.44 -25.33 -10.24
CA LYS A 158 -5.13 -25.69 -11.49
C LYS A 158 -6.64 -25.80 -11.30
N ASP A 159 -7.10 -26.10 -10.10
CA ASP A 159 -8.53 -26.21 -9.77
C ASP A 159 -9.25 -24.86 -9.90
N HIS A 160 -8.53 -23.76 -9.74
CA HIS A 160 -9.04 -22.40 -9.90
C HIS A 160 -8.90 -21.85 -11.33
N ARG A 161 -8.61 -22.70 -12.33
CA ARG A 161 -8.42 -22.26 -13.73
C ARG A 161 -9.64 -21.54 -14.29
N ALA A 162 -10.86 -21.92 -13.89
CA ALA A 162 -12.09 -21.24 -14.31
C ALA A 162 -12.17 -19.78 -13.81
N SER A 163 -11.49 -19.47 -12.71
CA SER A 163 -11.46 -18.13 -12.12
C SER A 163 -10.38 -17.21 -12.72
N LEU A 164 -9.51 -17.72 -13.61
CA LEU A 164 -8.39 -16.94 -14.18
C LEU A 164 -8.84 -15.66 -14.87
N SER A 165 -9.86 -15.72 -15.75
CA SER A 165 -10.32 -14.53 -16.48
C SER A 165 -10.91 -13.48 -15.53
N LYS A 166 -11.61 -13.92 -14.47
CA LYS A 166 -12.12 -13.01 -13.44
C LYS A 166 -10.98 -12.39 -12.64
N LEU A 167 -9.98 -13.20 -12.26
CA LEU A 167 -8.79 -12.74 -11.53
C LEU A 167 -7.99 -11.71 -12.35
N GLU A 168 -7.69 -12.00 -13.61
CA GLU A 168 -7.00 -11.08 -14.52
C GLU A 168 -7.75 -9.75 -14.64
N THR A 169 -9.08 -9.82 -14.79
CA THR A 169 -9.94 -8.62 -14.85
C THR A 169 -9.81 -7.79 -13.57
N ARG A 170 -9.92 -8.42 -12.39
CA ARG A 170 -9.81 -7.72 -11.10
C ARG A 170 -8.42 -7.14 -10.87
N LEU A 171 -7.36 -7.87 -11.22
CA LEU A 171 -5.98 -7.39 -11.05
C LEU A 171 -5.66 -6.22 -11.99
N ALA A 172 -6.28 -6.16 -13.17
CA ALA A 172 -6.08 -5.08 -14.13
C ALA A 172 -6.59 -3.71 -13.64
N GLU A 173 -7.45 -3.68 -12.63
CA GLU A 173 -7.98 -2.43 -12.04
C GLU A 173 -6.97 -1.74 -11.11
N PHE A 174 -5.90 -2.42 -10.70
CA PHE A 174 -4.87 -1.83 -9.83
C PHE A 174 -3.73 -1.19 -10.63
N LEU A 175 -3.06 -0.22 -10.02
CA LEU A 175 -1.95 0.54 -10.61
C LEU A 175 -0.59 -0.19 -10.56
N PHE A 176 -0.58 -1.53 -10.54
CA PHE A 176 0.65 -2.34 -10.60
C PHE A 176 0.67 -3.25 -11.84
N GLU A 177 1.82 -3.86 -12.12
CA GLU A 177 1.94 -4.92 -13.12
C GLU A 177 1.56 -6.26 -12.47
N ALA A 178 0.53 -6.93 -13.00
CA ALA A 178 0.09 -8.25 -12.51
C ALA A 178 0.56 -9.36 -13.47
N ARG A 179 1.04 -10.49 -12.93
CA ARG A 179 1.42 -11.68 -13.69
C ARG A 179 0.90 -12.97 -13.05
#